data_AF-A0A9D2Q0N4-F1
#
_entry.id   AF-A0A9D2Q0N4-F1
#
_cell.length_a   1.000
_cell.length_b   1.000
_cell.length_c   1.000
_cell.angle_alpha   90.00
_cell.angle_beta   90.00
_cell.angle_gamma   90.00
#
_symmetry.space_group_name_H-M   'P 1'
#
loop_
_entity.id
_entity.type
_entity.pdbx_description
1 polymer ?
#
loop_
_entity_poly.entity_id
_entity_poly.type
_entity_poly.pdbx_seq_one_letter_code
_entity_poly.pdbx_strand_id
1 'polypeptide(L)' 'MTVVKINRLAIPAGQEAELEKRFAARKHSVDGAPGFEGFELLRPVAGEEHYFVLTRWADDESFRAWA' A
#
# COMPACT_ATOMS: atom_id res chain seq x y z
N MET A 1 18.48 1.39 5.63
CA MET A 1 17.82 0.58 6.68
C MET A 1 16.37 0.52 6.31
N THR A 2 15.84 -0.68 6.06
CA THR A 2 14.49 -0.85 5.51
C THR A 2 13.44 -0.17 6.38
N VAL A 3 12.53 0.55 5.75
CA VAL A 3 11.38 1.20 6.37
C VAL A 3 10.08 0.65 5.81
N VAL A 4 9.05 0.61 6.65
CA VAL A 4 7.69 0.22 6.26
C VAL A 4 6.78 1.43 6.43
N LYS A 5 6.02 1.75 5.37
CA LYS A 5 5.03 2.82 5.37
C LYS A 5 3.65 2.20 5.28
N ILE A 6 2.80 2.54 6.24
CA ILE A 6 1.45 1.98 6.39
C ILE A 6 0.44 3.09 6.17
N ASN A 7 -0.32 2.99 5.08
CA ASN A 7 -1.45 3.87 4.83
C ASN A 7 -2.74 3.19 5.28
N ARG A 8 -3.48 3.85 6.18
CA ARG A 8 -4.81 3.42 6.63
C ARG A 8 -5.88 4.04 5.73
N LEU A 9 -6.73 3.20 5.15
CA LEU A 9 -7.78 3.62 4.23
C LEU A 9 -9.16 3.30 4.82
N ALA A 10 -9.98 4.33 5.00
CA ALA A 10 -11.40 4.19 5.27
C ALA A 10 -12.12 4.00 3.94
N ILE A 11 -12.77 2.86 3.75
CA ILE A 11 -13.43 2.50 2.49
C ILE A 11 -14.93 2.51 2.71
N PRO A 12 -15.70 3.23 1.89
CA PRO A 12 -17.15 3.15 1.94
C PRO A 12 -17.62 1.73 1.64
N ALA A 13 -18.64 1.27 2.36
CA ALA A 13 -19.23 -0.05 2.16
C ALA A 13 -19.62 -0.28 0.69
N GLY A 14 -19.23 -1.43 0.14
CA GLY A 14 -19.50 -1.82 -1.25
C GLY A 14 -18.44 -1.35 -2.26
N GLN A 15 -17.42 -0.59 -1.85
CA GLN A 15 -16.31 -0.17 -2.73
C GLN A 15 -15.04 -1.01 -2.57
N GLU A 16 -15.08 -2.09 -1.79
CA GLU A 16 -13.95 -2.97 -1.52
C GLU A 16 -13.40 -3.62 -2.79
N ALA A 17 -14.30 -4.16 -3.62
CA ALA A 17 -13.92 -4.83 -4.86
C ALA A 17 -13.26 -3.87 -5.88
N GLU A 18 -13.74 -2.64 -5.94
CA GLU A 18 -13.15 -1.60 -6.80
C GLU A 18 -11.78 -1.14 -6.28
N LEU A 19 -11.62 -1.03 -4.96
CA LEU A 19 -10.32 -0.76 -4.35
C LEU A 19 -9.31 -1.85 -4.72
N GLU A 20 -9.66 -3.12 -4.54
CA GLU A 20 -8.77 -4.24 -4.84
C GLU A 20 -8.38 -4.29 -6.32
N LYS A 21 -9.34 -4.02 -7.20
CA LYS A 21 -9.08 -3.90 -8.64
C LYS A 21 -8.10 -2.75 -8.95
N ARG A 22 -8.32 -1.57 -8.38
CA ARG A 22 -7.41 -0.42 -8.53
C ARG A 22 -6.03 -0.71 -7.95
N PHE A 23 -5.98 -1.45 -6.86
CA PHE A 23 -4.73 -1.84 -6.20
C PHE A 23 -3.92 -2.81 -7.04
N ALA A 24 -4.59 -3.82 -7.63
CA ALA A 24 -3.97 -4.73 -8.59
C ALA A 24 -3.38 -3.98 -9.80
N ALA A 25 -4.07 -2.95 -10.30
CA ALA A 25 -3.56 -2.10 -11.37
C ALA A 25 -2.37 -1.22 -10.93
N ARG A 26 -2.40 -0.69 -9.70
CA ARG A 26 -1.34 0.17 -9.14
C ARG A 26 -0.08 -0.58 -8.72
N LYS A 27 -0.14 -1.90 -8.51
CA LYS A 27 1.03 -2.75 -8.26
C LYS A 27 2.20 -2.39 -9.19
N HIS A 28 1.88 -2.26 -10.48
CA HIS A 28 2.87 -2.02 -11.52
C HIS A 28 3.46 -0.60 -11.54
N SER A 29 2.84 0.39 -10.90
CA SER A 29 3.34 1.77 -10.96
C SER A 29 4.47 2.04 -9.96
N VAL A 30 4.55 1.27 -8.87
CA VAL A 30 5.55 1.48 -7.80
C VAL A 30 6.74 0.54 -7.95
N ASP A 31 6.58 -0.61 -8.61
CA ASP A 31 7.64 -1.61 -8.85
C ASP A 31 8.91 -1.01 -9.51
N GLY A 32 8.80 0.08 -10.26
CA GLY A 32 9.94 0.74 -10.91
C GLY A 32 10.66 1.82 -10.07
N ALA A 33 10.16 2.12 -8.86
CA ALA A 33 10.74 3.18 -8.03
C ALA A 33 12.05 2.69 -7.37
N PRO A 34 13.14 3.49 -7.43
CA PRO A 34 14.37 3.18 -6.72
C PRO A 34 14.13 2.94 -5.23
N GLY A 35 14.71 1.86 -4.70
CA GLY A 35 14.58 1.51 -3.28
C GLY A 35 13.23 0.93 -2.87
N PHE A 36 12.27 0.74 -3.79
CA PHE A 36 11.03 0.01 -3.50
C PHE A 36 11.30 -1.49 -3.38
N GLU A 37 10.84 -2.10 -2.30
CA GLU A 37 11.06 -3.53 -2.00
C GLU A 37 9.79 -4.36 -2.12
N GLY A 38 8.61 -3.73 -2.06
CA GLY A 38 7.34 -4.42 -2.23
C GLY A 38 6.17 -3.73 -1.55
N PHE A 39 4.98 -4.26 -1.82
CA PHE A 39 3.73 -3.74 -1.27
C PHE A 39 2.72 -4.86 -0.98
N GLU A 40 1.83 -4.62 -0.02
CA GLU A 40 0.76 -5.52 0.40
C GLU A 40 -0.52 -4.72 0.68
N LEU A 41 -1.66 -5.23 0.24
CA LEU A 41 -2.98 -4.76 0.67
C LEU A 41 -3.53 -5.74 1.69
N LEU A 42 -3.80 -5.25 2.89
CA LEU A 42 -4.42 -6.01 3.95
C LEU A 42 -5.91 -5.64 4.00
N ARG A 43 -6.75 -6.63 3.71
CA ARG A 43 -8.20 -6.55 3.89
C ARG A 43 -8.53 -6.74 5.38
N PRO A 44 -9.36 -5.88 5.99
CA PRO A 44 -9.83 -6.09 7.35
C PRO A 44 -10.68 -7.37 7.45
N VAL A 45 -10.48 -8.15 8.51
CA VAL A 45 -11.24 -9.41 8.75
C VAL A 45 -12.03 -9.35 10.05
N ALA A 46 -11.41 -8.89 11.15
CA ALA A 46 -12.07 -8.74 12.44
C ALA A 46 -11.35 -7.69 13.29
N GLY A 47 -12.10 -6.89 14.07
CA GLY A 47 -11.55 -5.90 15.00
C GLY A 47 -11.00 -4.62 14.37
N GLU A 48 -11.05 -4.49 13.05
CA GLU A 48 -10.69 -3.30 12.29
C GLU A 48 -11.61 -3.22 11.06
N GLU A 49 -11.92 -2.00 10.63
CA GLU A 49 -12.78 -1.72 9.46
C GLU A 49 -12.00 -1.12 8.29
N HIS A 50 -10.76 -0.69 8.54
CA HIS A 50 -9.92 -0.02 7.57
C HIS A 50 -9.04 -1.02 6.82
N TYR A 51 -8.81 -0.74 5.54
CA TYR A 51 -7.76 -1.40 4.78
C TYR A 51 -6.41 -0.81 5.13
N PHE A 52 -5.38 -1.63 5.08
CA PHE A 52 -4.00 -1.16 5.19
C PHE A 52 -3.24 -1.42 3.91
N VAL A 53 -2.58 -0.38 3.40
CA VAL A 53 -1.60 -0.49 2.33
C VAL A 53 -0.23 -0.39 2.96
N LEU A 54 0.53 -1.48 2.88
CA LEU A 54 1.91 -1.54 3.32
C LEU A 54 2.80 -1.36 2.10
N THR A 55 3.80 -0.49 2.21
CA THR A 55 4.91 -0.40 1.26
C THR A 55 6.23 -0.50 2.00
N ARG A 56 7.17 -1.27 1.47
CA ARG A 56 8.50 -1.48 2.02
C ARG A 56 9.52 -0.79 1.13
N TRP A 57 10.47 -0.12 1.75
CA TRP A 57 11.50 0.66 1.08
C TRP A 57 12.85 0.43 1.73
N ALA A 58 13.92 0.42 0.96
CA ALA A 58 15.30 0.22 1.42
C ALA A 58 15.75 1.28 2.45
N ASP A 59 15.18 2.48 2.36
CA ASP A 59 15.36 3.60 3.28
C ASP A 59 14.24 4.65 3.15
N ASP A 60 14.24 5.60 4.09
CA ASP A 60 13.26 6.68 4.14
C ASP A 60 13.43 7.70 3.00
N GLU A 61 14.64 7.86 2.48
CA GLU A 61 14.94 8.79 1.38
C GLU A 61 14.30 8.33 0.07
N SER A 62 14.42 7.04 -0.24
CA SER A 62 13.79 6.40 -1.40
C SER A 62 12.28 6.58 -1.39
N PHE A 63 11.64 6.40 -0.22
CA PHE A 63 10.21 6.67 -0.06
C PHE A 63 9.88 8.16 -0.29
N ARG A 64 10.63 9.09 0.30
CA ARG A 64 10.41 10.54 0.14
C ARG A 64 10.61 11.03 -1.28
N ALA A 65 11.53 10.42 -2.04
CA ALA A 65 11.76 10.77 -3.43
C ALA A 65 10.62 10.30 -4.35
N TRP A 66 9.88 9.27 -3.94
CA TRP A 66 8.74 8.74 -4.68
C TRP A 66 7.40 9.40 -4.35
N ALA A 67 7.16 9.71 -3.06
CA ALA A 67 5.86 10.15 -2.53
C ALA A 67 5.44 11.56 -3.00
#